data_AF-S5NIB0-F1
#
_entry.id   AF-S5NIB0-F1
#
_cell.length_a   1.000
_cell.length_b   1.000
_cell.length_c   1.000
_cell.angle_alpha   90.00
_cell.angle_beta   90.00
_cell.angle_gamma   90.00
#
_symmetry.space_group_name_H-M   'P 1'
#
loop_
_entity.id
_entity.type
_entity.pdbx_description
1 polymer ?
#
loop_
_entity_poly.entity_id
_entity_poly.type
_entity_poly.pdbx_seq_one_letter_code
_entity_poly.pdbx_strand_id
1 'polypeptide(L)'
;AFGPKAGQLPQSKPSGVRFNSKKSLVSFSGLKAVTSVICESDTSFLNKESCSALRSTFARKAQSSEQRPQNALQPQASFKVAVLGAAGGIGQPLALLIKMSPLVSALHLYDVMNVKGVAADLSHCNTPSQVLDFTGPEELASALKGVNVVVIPAGVPRKPGMTRDDLFNINANIVKTLVEAVADNCPDAFIHIISNPVNSTVPIAAEVLKQKGVYDPKKLFGVTTLDVVRANTFVAQ
;
A
#
# COMPACT_ATOMS: atom_id res chain seq x y z
N ALA A 1 58.30 -15.83 -16.52
CA ALA A 1 58.65 -16.35 -17.85
C ALA A 1 57.50 -17.22 -18.34
N PHE A 2 56.67 -16.69 -19.25
CA PHE A 2 56.50 -17.12 -20.65
C PHE A 2 55.76 -18.46 -20.83
N GLY A 3 54.55 -18.40 -21.43
CA GLY A 3 53.64 -19.53 -21.74
C GLY A 3 54.06 -20.35 -22.98
N PRO A 4 53.16 -20.86 -23.88
CA PRO A 4 51.70 -20.64 -23.98
C PRO A 4 50.83 -21.85 -24.48
N LYS A 5 49.54 -21.55 -24.79
CA LYS A 5 48.57 -22.22 -25.72
C LYS A 5 47.87 -23.50 -25.25
N ALA A 6 46.62 -23.82 -25.64
CA ALA A 6 45.49 -23.15 -26.29
C ALA A 6 44.30 -24.14 -26.24
N GLY A 7 43.06 -23.63 -26.23
CA GLY A 7 41.86 -24.48 -26.38
C GLY A 7 40.56 -23.68 -26.26
N GLN A 8 40.11 -23.08 -27.37
CA GLN A 8 38.81 -22.42 -27.49
C GLN A 8 37.69 -23.46 -27.63
N LEU A 9 36.59 -23.29 -26.89
CA LEU A 9 35.30 -23.95 -27.13
C LEU A 9 34.25 -22.89 -27.54
N PRO A 10 33.34 -23.18 -28.48
CA PRO A 10 32.59 -22.16 -29.19
C PRO A 10 31.37 -21.64 -28.42
N GLN A 11 31.18 -20.32 -28.48
CA GLN A 11 29.96 -19.63 -28.05
C GLN A 11 28.79 -19.96 -29.01
N SER A 12 27.68 -20.45 -28.45
CA SER A 12 26.43 -20.64 -29.17
C SER A 12 25.73 -19.29 -29.40
N LYS A 13 25.54 -18.92 -30.67
CA LYS A 13 24.75 -17.75 -31.10
C LYS A 13 23.26 -17.95 -30.75
N PRO A 14 22.60 -17.03 -30.03
CA PRO A 14 21.15 -17.02 -30.01
C PRO A 14 20.64 -16.34 -31.29
N SER A 15 19.98 -17.12 -32.13
CA SER A 15 19.27 -16.65 -33.33
C SER A 15 18.11 -15.75 -32.91
N GLY A 16 18.15 -14.49 -33.34
CA GLY A 16 17.10 -13.50 -33.09
C GLY A 16 15.81 -13.86 -33.83
N VAL A 17 14.70 -13.86 -33.11
CA VAL A 17 13.35 -13.85 -33.69
C VAL A 17 12.82 -12.42 -33.62
N ARG A 18 12.70 -11.79 -34.78
CA ARG A 18 12.20 -10.42 -34.94
C ARG A 18 10.69 -10.45 -35.09
N PHE A 19 9.94 -10.15 -34.03
CA PHE A 19 8.50 -9.90 -34.15
C PHE A 19 8.25 -8.41 -34.39
N ASN A 20 7.79 -8.11 -35.60
CA ASN A 20 7.32 -6.79 -35.99
C ASN A 20 5.79 -6.82 -35.93
N SER A 21 5.17 -6.15 -34.97
CA SER A 21 3.76 -5.81 -35.07
C SER A 21 3.48 -4.52 -34.33
N LYS A 22 3.32 -3.43 -35.09
CA LYS A 22 2.60 -2.24 -34.67
C LYS A 22 1.12 -2.61 -34.63
N LYS A 23 0.52 -2.67 -33.44
CA LYS A 23 -0.86 -2.26 -33.17
C LYS A 23 -1.12 -2.22 -31.67
N SER A 24 -1.56 -1.05 -31.22
CA SER A 24 -2.04 -0.69 -29.89
C SER A 24 -3.24 -1.54 -29.49
N LEU A 25 -3.24 -2.08 -28.27
CA LEU A 25 -4.44 -2.64 -27.61
C LEU A 25 -4.51 -2.19 -26.15
N VAL A 26 -5.23 -1.08 -25.99
CA VAL A 26 -6.30 -0.80 -25.03
C VAL A 26 -6.56 -1.86 -23.94
N SER A 27 -6.48 -1.40 -22.67
CA SER A 27 -7.27 -1.78 -21.48
C SER A 27 -7.70 -3.24 -21.31
N PHE A 28 -7.12 -3.92 -20.31
CA PHE A 28 -7.60 -5.22 -19.83
C PHE A 28 -8.61 -4.99 -18.70
N SER A 29 -9.89 -5.24 -18.97
CA SER A 29 -10.97 -5.26 -17.98
C SER A 29 -11.54 -6.68 -17.86
N GLY A 30 -11.50 -7.24 -16.66
CA GLY A 30 -12.42 -8.26 -16.14
C GLY A 30 -12.46 -9.64 -16.83
N LEU A 31 -11.75 -10.62 -16.26
CA LEU A 31 -12.10 -12.04 -16.42
C LEU A 31 -13.28 -12.38 -15.50
N LYS A 32 -14.48 -12.48 -16.07
CA LYS A 32 -15.51 -13.42 -15.62
C LYS A 32 -15.63 -14.51 -16.69
N ALA A 33 -15.21 -15.72 -16.35
CA ALA A 33 -15.59 -16.92 -17.09
C ALA A 33 -15.87 -18.02 -16.05
N VAL A 34 -17.16 -18.30 -15.83
CA VAL A 34 -17.60 -19.57 -15.26
C VAL A 34 -17.65 -20.53 -16.43
N THR A 35 -16.61 -21.34 -16.58
CA THR A 35 -16.63 -22.45 -17.53
C THR A 35 -17.13 -23.67 -16.78
N SER A 36 -18.36 -24.09 -17.08
CA SER A 36 -18.88 -25.39 -16.68
C SER A 36 -17.99 -26.49 -17.23
N VAL A 37 -17.44 -27.33 -16.35
CA VAL A 37 -16.75 -28.55 -16.73
C VAL A 37 -17.80 -29.52 -17.29
N ILE A 38 -17.80 -29.72 -18.60
CA ILE A 38 -18.51 -30.83 -19.23
C ILE A 38 -17.53 -32.00 -19.22
N CYS A 39 -17.79 -32.97 -18.35
CA CYS A 39 -17.10 -34.26 -18.35
C CYS A 39 -17.86 -35.19 -19.29
N GLU A 40 -17.42 -35.30 -20.54
CA GLU A 40 -17.87 -36.38 -21.43
C GLU A 40 -17.01 -37.61 -21.14
N SER A 41 -17.64 -38.60 -20.53
CA SER A 41 -17.09 -39.95 -20.38
C SER A 41 -17.61 -40.79 -21.54
N ASP A 42 -16.76 -41.09 -22.51
CA ASP A 42 -17.05 -42.11 -23.52
C ASP A 42 -16.58 -43.47 -23.00
N THR A 43 -17.51 -44.38 -22.70
CA THR A 43 -17.39 -45.81 -23.06
C THR A 43 -18.70 -46.58 -22.81
N SER A 44 -19.35 -46.91 -23.94
CA SER A 44 -19.95 -48.20 -24.28
C SER A 44 -20.62 -49.05 -23.18
N PHE A 45 -21.95 -49.01 -23.07
CA PHE A 45 -22.83 -50.19 -23.15
C PHE A 45 -24.31 -49.77 -22.96
N LEU A 46 -25.20 -50.31 -23.80
CA LEU A 46 -26.68 -50.35 -23.72
C LEU A 46 -27.51 -49.16 -24.28
N ASN A 47 -28.18 -49.51 -25.40
CA ASN A 47 -29.44 -49.07 -25.99
C ASN A 47 -29.94 -47.62 -25.91
N LYS A 48 -30.11 -47.06 -27.12
CA LYS A 48 -31.16 -46.11 -27.51
C LYS A 48 -32.50 -46.53 -26.89
N GLU A 49 -33.02 -45.75 -25.95
CA GLU A 49 -34.44 -45.37 -25.87
C GLU A 49 -34.66 -44.30 -24.79
N SER A 50 -35.50 -43.31 -25.13
CA SER A 50 -36.15 -42.34 -24.22
C SER A 50 -35.36 -41.10 -23.75
N CYS A 51 -35.08 -40.18 -24.68
CA CYS A 51 -34.59 -38.82 -24.42
C CYS A 51 -35.68 -37.75 -24.14
N SER A 52 -36.94 -38.12 -23.87
CA SER A 52 -38.06 -37.15 -23.80
C SER A 52 -38.72 -36.93 -22.43
N ALA A 53 -38.35 -37.67 -21.38
CA ALA A 53 -39.09 -37.64 -20.10
C ALA A 53 -38.44 -36.84 -18.95
N LEU A 54 -37.25 -36.26 -19.13
CA LEU A 54 -36.52 -35.57 -18.03
C LEU A 54 -36.33 -34.05 -18.23
N ARG A 55 -36.96 -33.45 -19.26
CA ARG A 55 -36.89 -31.99 -19.49
C ARG A 55 -37.96 -31.17 -18.76
N SER A 56 -38.93 -31.79 -18.09
CA SER A 56 -40.06 -31.06 -17.47
C SER A 56 -39.83 -30.60 -16.03
N THR A 57 -38.73 -30.97 -15.37
CA THR A 57 -38.57 -30.72 -13.92
C THR A 57 -37.79 -29.45 -13.54
N PHE A 58 -37.32 -28.66 -14.51
CA PHE A 58 -36.57 -27.41 -14.26
C PHE A 58 -37.32 -26.13 -14.66
N ALA A 59 -38.65 -26.16 -14.75
CA ALA A 59 -39.45 -24.94 -14.80
C ALA A 59 -39.56 -24.30 -13.39
N ARG A 60 -38.46 -23.77 -12.85
CA ARG A 60 -38.52 -22.83 -11.72
C ARG A 60 -38.66 -21.40 -12.27
N LYS A 61 -39.87 -20.86 -12.06
CA LYS A 61 -40.26 -19.44 -12.08
C LYS A 61 -39.09 -18.47 -12.19
N ALA A 62 -39.00 -17.79 -13.33
CA ALA A 62 -38.30 -16.52 -13.44
C ALA A 62 -39.00 -15.50 -12.52
N GLN A 63 -38.48 -15.31 -11.32
CA GLN A 63 -38.73 -14.08 -10.58
C GLN A 63 -38.00 -12.97 -11.33
N SER A 64 -38.78 -12.01 -11.82
CA SER A 64 -38.29 -10.67 -12.14
C SER A 64 -37.58 -10.13 -10.90
N SER A 65 -36.25 -10.22 -10.87
CA SER A 65 -35.47 -9.43 -9.93
C SER A 65 -35.42 -8.02 -10.51
N GLU A 66 -35.98 -7.06 -9.78
CA GLU A 66 -35.64 -5.66 -9.99
C GLU A 66 -34.12 -5.53 -9.96
N GLN A 67 -33.52 -5.34 -11.14
CA GLN A 67 -32.12 -4.99 -11.25
C GLN A 67 -31.97 -3.56 -10.73
N ARG A 68 -31.79 -3.42 -9.42
CA ARG A 68 -31.13 -2.24 -8.87
C ARG A 68 -29.77 -2.16 -9.56
N PRO A 69 -29.41 -1.08 -10.27
CA PRO A 69 -28.06 -0.92 -10.77
C PRO A 69 -27.16 -0.77 -9.55
N GLN A 70 -26.58 -1.88 -9.10
CA GLN A 70 -25.47 -1.85 -8.17
C GLN A 70 -24.27 -1.34 -8.98
N ASN A 71 -24.21 -0.03 -9.20
CA ASN A 71 -22.94 0.65 -9.35
C ASN A 71 -22.22 0.49 -8.01
N ALA A 72 -21.68 -0.70 -7.75
CA ALA A 72 -20.67 -0.88 -6.74
C ALA A 72 -19.51 -0.01 -7.22
N LEU A 73 -19.40 1.19 -6.64
CA LEU A 73 -18.23 2.03 -6.76
C LEU A 73 -17.05 1.15 -6.35
N GLN A 74 -16.37 0.56 -7.32
CA GLN A 74 -15.11 -0.11 -7.04
C GLN A 74 -14.19 0.99 -6.51
N PRO A 75 -13.67 0.88 -5.28
CA PRO A 75 -12.82 1.92 -4.73
C PRO A 75 -11.61 2.04 -5.65
N GLN A 76 -11.55 3.14 -6.40
CA GLN A 76 -10.42 3.42 -7.26
C GLN A 76 -9.29 3.90 -6.35
N ALA A 77 -8.12 3.30 -6.47
CA ALA A 77 -6.94 3.75 -5.75
C ALA A 77 -6.66 5.22 -6.12
N SER A 78 -6.90 6.14 -5.19
CA SER A 78 -6.86 7.58 -5.45
C SER A 78 -5.92 8.33 -4.51
N PHE A 79 -5.66 7.80 -3.32
CA PHE A 79 -4.89 8.52 -2.30
C PHE A 79 -3.41 8.21 -2.36
N LYS A 80 -2.59 9.26 -2.24
CA LYS A 80 -1.15 9.16 -2.00
C LYS A 80 -0.87 9.32 -0.51
N VAL A 81 -0.14 8.37 0.06
CA VAL A 81 0.17 8.32 1.49
C VAL A 81 1.68 8.37 1.68
N ALA A 82 2.16 9.22 2.59
CA ALA A 82 3.55 9.22 3.03
C ALA A 82 3.68 8.69 4.46
N VAL A 83 4.65 7.82 4.70
CA VAL A 83 5.03 7.33 6.03
C VAL A 83 6.41 7.89 6.37
N LEU A 84 6.47 8.80 7.34
CA LEU A 84 7.72 9.40 7.82
C LEU A 84 8.23 8.65 9.05
N GLY A 85 9.34 7.93 8.90
CA GLY A 85 9.81 6.92 9.86
C GLY A 85 9.49 5.48 9.42
N ALA A 86 9.48 5.23 8.10
CA ALA A 86 9.05 3.98 7.49
C ALA A 86 9.95 2.78 7.79
N ALA A 87 11.23 2.99 8.12
CA ALA A 87 12.15 1.91 8.45
C ALA A 87 12.10 1.53 9.95
N GLY A 88 11.38 2.29 10.78
CA GLY A 88 11.20 2.01 12.21
C GLY A 88 10.28 0.81 12.50
N GLY A 89 10.29 0.35 13.76
CA GLY A 89 9.52 -0.83 14.19
C GLY A 89 8.00 -0.70 14.04
N ILE A 90 7.45 0.52 14.07
CA ILE A 90 6.04 0.79 13.71
C ILE A 90 5.90 1.02 12.20
N GLY A 91 6.87 1.71 11.59
CA GLY A 91 6.83 2.13 10.19
C GLY A 91 6.72 0.97 9.21
N GLN A 92 7.51 -0.09 9.40
CA GLN A 92 7.52 -1.23 8.48
C GLN A 92 6.18 -1.98 8.42
N PRO A 93 5.60 -2.48 9.54
CA PRO A 93 4.30 -3.15 9.49
C PRO A 93 3.17 -2.20 9.09
N LEU A 94 3.23 -0.92 9.48
CA LEU A 94 2.27 0.09 9.04
C LEU A 94 2.29 0.28 7.51
N ALA A 95 3.49 0.41 6.92
CA ALA A 95 3.67 0.55 5.48
C ALA A 95 3.15 -0.68 4.72
N LEU A 96 3.37 -1.88 5.25
CA LEU A 96 2.79 -3.11 4.69
C LEU A 96 1.25 -3.05 4.67
N LEU A 97 0.61 -2.68 5.78
CA LEU A 97 -0.85 -2.57 5.85
C LEU A 97 -1.40 -1.50 4.90
N ILE A 98 -0.71 -0.37 4.77
CA ILE A 98 -1.09 0.70 3.82
C ILE A 98 -0.94 0.21 2.37
N LYS A 99 0.14 -0.52 2.04
CA LYS A 99 0.37 -1.13 0.72
C LYS A 99 -0.72 -2.13 0.34
N MET A 100 -1.34 -2.81 1.32
CA MET A 100 -2.46 -3.72 1.09
C MET A 100 -3.80 -3.02 0.82
N SER A 101 -3.91 -1.72 1.11
CA SER A 101 -5.17 -1.00 0.98
C SER A 101 -5.52 -0.71 -0.50
N PRO A 102 -6.74 -1.03 -0.97
CA PRO A 102 -7.17 -0.72 -2.33
C PRO A 102 -7.39 0.79 -2.56
N LEU A 103 -7.41 1.59 -1.49
CA LEU A 103 -7.62 3.05 -1.57
C LEU A 103 -6.35 3.83 -1.94
N VAL A 104 -5.18 3.19 -1.82
CA VAL A 104 -3.88 3.84 -1.93
C VAL A 104 -3.29 3.64 -3.32
N SER A 105 -3.09 4.73 -4.06
CA SER A 105 -2.48 4.71 -5.39
C SER A 105 -0.95 4.77 -5.33
N ALA A 106 -0.40 5.50 -4.37
CA ALA A 106 1.04 5.59 -4.14
C ALA A 106 1.37 5.67 -2.65
N LEU A 107 2.42 4.96 -2.26
CA LEU A 107 2.98 4.90 -0.93
C LEU A 107 4.42 5.44 -0.97
N HIS A 108 4.62 6.61 -0.38
CA HIS A 108 5.93 7.22 -0.21
C HIS A 108 6.49 6.82 1.16
N LEU A 109 7.66 6.20 1.16
CA LEU A 109 8.34 5.77 2.37
C LEU A 109 9.53 6.67 2.60
N TYR A 110 9.55 7.35 3.74
CA TYR A 110 10.66 8.20 4.14
C TYR A 110 11.29 7.70 5.43
N ASP A 111 12.61 7.67 5.47
CA ASP A 111 13.37 7.54 6.70
C ASP A 111 14.77 8.16 6.56
N VAL A 112 15.45 8.39 7.67
CA VAL A 112 16.83 8.90 7.64
C VAL A 112 17.80 7.84 7.08
N MET A 113 17.47 6.55 7.21
CA MET A 113 18.28 5.44 6.70
C MET A 113 17.44 4.19 6.44
N ASN A 114 18.00 3.23 5.69
CA ASN A 114 17.48 1.86 5.49
C ASN A 114 16.10 1.72 4.81
N VAL A 115 15.50 2.80 4.27
CA VAL A 115 14.16 2.72 3.65
C VAL A 115 14.15 2.00 2.30
N LYS A 116 15.28 1.98 1.56
CA LYS A 116 15.41 1.31 0.26
C LYS A 116 15.05 -0.18 0.31
N GLY A 117 15.53 -0.87 1.34
CA GLY A 117 15.22 -2.29 1.54
C GLY A 117 13.72 -2.51 1.81
N VAL A 118 13.14 -1.68 2.68
CA VAL A 118 11.70 -1.72 3.00
C VAL A 118 10.85 -1.48 1.76
N ALA A 119 11.21 -0.50 0.93
CA ALA A 119 10.50 -0.22 -0.31
C ALA A 119 10.60 -1.35 -1.32
N ALA A 120 11.79 -1.94 -1.49
CA ALA A 120 11.99 -3.10 -2.36
C ALA A 120 11.10 -4.28 -1.93
N ASP A 121 11.08 -4.60 -0.63
CA ASP A 121 10.23 -5.66 -0.08
C ASP A 121 8.74 -5.42 -0.35
N LEU A 122 8.27 -4.19 -0.11
CA LEU A 122 6.85 -3.83 -0.33
C LEU A 122 6.49 -3.71 -1.81
N SER A 123 7.44 -3.40 -2.69
CA SER A 123 7.19 -3.30 -4.13
C SER A 123 6.80 -4.63 -4.77
N HIS A 124 7.23 -5.76 -4.18
CA HIS A 124 6.89 -7.11 -4.63
C HIS A 124 5.48 -7.55 -4.25
N CYS A 125 4.79 -6.81 -3.37
CA CYS A 125 3.40 -7.08 -3.05
C CYS A 125 2.49 -6.79 -4.26
N ASN A 126 1.68 -7.78 -4.63
CA ASN A 126 0.79 -7.78 -5.79
C ASN A 126 -0.47 -6.91 -5.63
N THR A 127 -0.29 -5.65 -5.24
CA THR A 127 -1.34 -4.64 -5.13
C THR A 127 -1.03 -3.46 -6.06
N PRO A 128 -2.04 -2.71 -6.54
CA PRO A 128 -1.84 -1.66 -7.55
C PRO A 128 -1.09 -0.43 -7.04
N SER A 129 -0.95 -0.26 -5.73
CA SER A 129 -0.24 0.87 -5.11
C SER A 129 1.24 0.88 -5.50
N GLN A 130 1.74 1.99 -6.01
CA GLN A 130 3.18 2.18 -6.29
C GLN A 130 3.94 2.49 -5.00
N VAL A 131 5.14 1.95 -4.84
CA VAL A 131 5.99 2.23 -3.68
C VAL A 131 7.18 3.07 -4.13
N LEU A 132 7.45 4.16 -3.42
CA LEU A 132 8.58 5.05 -3.65
C LEU A 132 9.36 5.23 -2.35
N ASP A 133 10.68 5.15 -2.42
CA ASP A 133 11.58 5.40 -1.28
C ASP A 133 12.21 6.79 -1.33
N PHE A 134 12.43 7.35 -0.14
CA PHE A 134 13.08 8.64 0.06
C PHE A 134 13.98 8.56 1.30
N THR A 135 15.30 8.62 1.10
CA THR A 135 16.30 8.48 2.15
C THR A 135 16.97 9.82 2.45
N GLY A 136 17.06 10.16 3.73
CA GLY A 136 17.84 11.32 4.17
C GLY A 136 17.13 12.66 3.99
N PRO A 137 17.58 13.69 4.72
CA PRO A 137 16.90 14.99 4.80
C PRO A 137 16.73 15.69 3.44
N GLU A 138 17.63 15.45 2.49
CA GLU A 138 17.60 15.99 1.13
C GLU A 138 16.41 15.47 0.30
N GLU A 139 15.91 14.26 0.58
CA GLU A 139 14.79 13.65 -0.14
C GLU A 139 13.44 13.86 0.55
N LEU A 140 13.41 14.41 1.77
CA LEU A 140 12.18 14.64 2.55
C LEU A 140 11.16 15.50 1.79
N ALA A 141 11.60 16.60 1.17
CA ALA A 141 10.72 17.46 0.38
C ALA A 141 10.08 16.69 -0.79
N SER A 142 10.86 15.85 -1.47
CA SER A 142 10.37 15.01 -2.57
C SER A 142 9.38 13.95 -2.09
N ALA A 143 9.58 13.39 -0.90
CA ALA A 143 8.67 12.42 -0.28
C ALA A 143 7.27 12.98 -0.03
N LEU A 144 7.13 14.31 0.08
CA LEU A 144 5.88 14.97 0.45
C LEU A 144 5.09 15.51 -0.75
N LYS A 145 5.69 15.54 -1.95
CA LYS A 145 5.05 16.14 -3.14
C LYS A 145 3.76 15.43 -3.52
N GLY A 146 2.66 16.19 -3.49
CA GLY A 146 1.33 15.72 -3.91
C GLY A 146 0.71 14.66 -2.99
N VAL A 147 1.23 14.51 -1.77
CA VAL A 147 0.71 13.56 -0.77
C VAL A 147 -0.63 14.07 -0.20
N ASN A 148 -1.59 13.17 -0.02
CA ASN A 148 -2.89 13.48 0.57
C ASN A 148 -2.95 13.19 2.08
N VAL A 149 -2.21 12.17 2.52
CA VAL A 149 -2.15 11.75 3.93
C VAL A 149 -0.70 11.54 4.33
N VAL A 150 -0.28 12.19 5.41
CA VAL A 150 1.04 12.02 6.01
C VAL A 150 0.87 11.32 7.35
N VAL A 151 1.58 10.21 7.55
CA VAL A 151 1.59 9.47 8.82
C VAL A 151 3.00 9.54 9.40
N ILE A 152 3.11 9.96 10.66
CA ILE A 152 4.39 10.21 11.34
C ILE A 152 4.54 9.25 12.52
N PRO A 153 5.01 8.00 12.29
CA PRO A 153 5.49 7.11 13.33
C PRO A 153 6.94 7.41 13.78
N ALA A 154 7.66 8.29 13.07
CA ALA A 154 9.04 8.65 13.40
C ALA A 154 9.20 9.07 14.86
N GLY A 155 10.20 8.53 15.52
CA GLY A 155 10.51 8.82 16.91
C GLY A 155 11.39 7.75 17.51
N VAL A 156 12.02 8.08 18.62
CA VAL A 156 12.81 7.13 19.39
C VAL A 156 11.89 6.42 20.38
N PRO A 157 11.88 5.07 20.44
CA PRO A 157 11.16 4.35 21.48
C PRO A 157 11.86 4.59 22.82
N ARG A 158 11.08 4.55 23.92
CA ARG A 158 11.64 4.68 25.26
C ARG A 158 12.68 3.57 25.50
N LYS A 159 13.92 3.96 25.83
CA LYS A 159 14.99 3.03 26.22
C LYS A 159 15.11 2.93 27.75
N PRO A 160 15.57 1.80 28.31
CA PRO A 160 15.94 1.73 29.72
C PRO A 160 16.93 2.85 30.09
N GLY A 161 16.70 3.52 31.21
CA GLY A 161 17.53 4.64 31.67
C GLY A 161 17.19 6.01 31.06
N MET A 162 16.29 6.08 30.07
CA MET A 162 15.84 7.35 29.49
C MET A 162 14.75 8.01 30.36
N THR A 163 14.91 9.30 30.66
CA THR A 163 13.88 10.07 31.37
C THR A 163 12.70 10.37 30.44
N ARG A 164 11.57 10.80 31.03
CA ARG A 164 10.42 11.25 30.23
C ARG A 164 10.75 12.50 29.43
N ASP A 165 11.53 13.40 30.00
CA ASP A 165 11.89 14.68 29.38
C ASP A 165 12.88 14.48 28.22
N ASP A 166 13.84 13.56 28.34
CA ASP A 166 14.74 13.21 27.24
C ASP A 166 13.97 12.71 26.01
N LEU A 167 13.03 11.79 26.24
CA LEU A 167 12.18 11.24 25.21
C LEU A 167 11.32 12.32 24.56
N PHE A 168 10.74 13.21 25.37
CA PHE A 168 9.95 14.33 24.89
C PHE A 168 10.79 15.26 24.01
N ASN A 169 11.96 15.70 24.48
CA ASN A 169 12.81 16.64 23.74
C ASN A 169 13.27 16.07 22.38
N ILE A 170 13.63 14.79 22.34
CA ILE A 170 14.04 14.13 21.09
C ILE A 170 12.85 14.07 20.11
N ASN A 171 11.71 13.55 20.55
CA ASN A 171 10.57 13.37 19.65
C ASN A 171 9.90 14.71 19.29
N ALA A 172 9.94 15.71 20.16
CA ALA A 172 9.50 17.07 19.87
C ALA A 172 10.28 17.67 18.69
N ASN A 173 11.62 17.55 18.70
CA ASN A 173 12.46 18.04 17.61
C ASN A 173 12.21 17.27 16.30
N ILE A 174 12.09 15.95 16.36
CA ILE A 174 11.77 15.12 15.18
C ILE A 174 10.43 15.56 14.58
N VAL A 175 9.38 15.65 15.39
CA VAL A 175 8.04 16.05 14.92
C VAL A 175 8.06 17.46 14.35
N LYS A 176 8.73 18.40 15.02
CA LYS A 176 8.88 19.78 14.53
C LYS A 176 9.46 19.80 13.12
N THR A 177 10.62 19.19 12.91
CA THR A 177 11.31 19.19 11.59
C THR A 177 10.46 18.54 10.50
N LEU A 178 9.81 17.42 10.80
CA LEU A 178 8.96 16.73 9.82
C LEU A 178 7.70 17.55 9.48
N VAL A 179 7.07 18.19 10.47
CA VAL A 179 5.88 19.02 10.26
C VAL A 179 6.22 20.33 9.54
N GLU A 180 7.40 20.92 9.77
CA GLU A 180 7.91 22.04 8.98
C GLU A 180 8.00 21.67 7.49
N ALA A 181 8.55 20.49 7.18
CA ALA A 181 8.61 20.00 5.80
C ALA A 181 7.22 19.73 5.21
N VAL A 182 6.28 19.19 5.99
CA VAL A 182 4.88 18.99 5.57
C VAL A 182 4.21 20.33 5.25
N ALA A 183 4.40 21.34 6.10
CA ALA A 183 3.86 22.68 5.90
C ALA A 183 4.37 23.30 4.58
N ASP A 184 5.65 23.10 4.26
CA ASP A 184 6.28 23.68 3.07
C ASP A 184 5.95 22.94 1.76
N ASN A 185 5.64 21.64 1.81
CA ASN A 185 5.55 20.80 0.61
C ASN A 185 4.15 20.23 0.32
N CYS A 186 3.33 20.01 1.36
CA CYS A 186 1.97 19.49 1.23
C CYS A 186 1.05 20.00 2.36
N PRO A 187 0.84 21.32 2.48
CA PRO A 187 0.07 21.92 3.57
C PRO A 187 -1.39 21.43 3.64
N ASP A 188 -1.92 20.95 2.52
CA ASP A 188 -3.29 20.44 2.43
C ASP A 188 -3.47 18.98 2.87
N ALA A 189 -2.39 18.27 3.20
CA ALA A 189 -2.45 16.86 3.57
C ALA A 189 -3.08 16.65 4.96
N PHE A 190 -3.73 15.51 5.17
CA PHE A 190 -4.15 15.08 6.50
C PHE A 190 -2.96 14.49 7.26
N ILE A 191 -2.62 15.10 8.39
CA ILE A 191 -1.43 14.78 9.19
C ILE A 191 -1.84 13.90 10.38
N HIS A 192 -1.26 12.70 10.46
CA HIS A 192 -1.51 11.72 11.51
C HIS A 192 -0.24 11.53 12.35
N ILE A 193 -0.22 12.10 13.55
CA ILE A 193 0.90 12.00 14.48
C ILE A 193 0.74 10.73 15.33
N ILE A 194 1.70 9.81 15.19
CA ILE A 194 1.84 8.61 16.05
C ILE A 194 2.98 8.82 17.06
N SER A 195 3.95 9.68 16.75
CA SER A 195 5.10 10.00 17.60
C SER A 195 4.69 10.34 19.04
N ASN A 196 5.17 9.54 19.99
CA ASN A 196 4.91 9.75 21.41
C ASN A 196 5.81 10.85 21.99
N PRO A 197 5.34 11.61 22.98
CA PRO A 197 4.00 11.57 23.57
C PRO A 197 2.98 12.38 22.75
N VAL A 198 1.90 11.75 22.28
CA VAL A 198 0.88 12.38 21.40
C VAL A 198 0.27 13.65 22.02
N ASN A 199 0.07 13.66 23.34
CA ASN A 199 -0.47 14.80 24.08
C ASN A 199 0.40 16.06 24.01
N SER A 200 1.67 15.95 23.59
CA SER A 200 2.58 17.07 23.45
C SER A 200 3.03 17.27 22.01
N THR A 201 3.20 16.20 21.24
CA THR A 201 3.62 16.29 19.83
C THR A 201 2.54 16.89 18.93
N VAL A 202 1.25 16.69 19.21
CA VAL A 202 0.16 17.32 18.45
C VAL A 202 0.10 18.83 18.66
N PRO A 203 0.13 19.37 19.91
CA PRO A 203 0.28 20.81 20.12
C PRO A 203 1.51 21.41 19.45
N ILE A 204 2.66 20.72 19.49
CA ILE A 204 3.88 21.17 18.79
C ILE A 204 3.63 21.28 17.28
N ALA A 205 3.05 20.25 16.66
CA ALA A 205 2.71 20.26 15.25
C ALA A 205 1.76 21.41 14.90
N ALA A 206 0.74 21.66 15.74
CA ALA A 206 -0.19 22.76 15.55
C ALA A 206 0.52 24.13 15.57
N GLU A 207 1.41 24.36 16.53
CA GLU A 207 2.16 25.63 16.62
C GLU A 207 3.11 25.83 15.44
N VAL A 208 3.77 24.77 14.97
CA VAL A 208 4.60 24.82 13.75
C VAL A 208 3.77 25.21 12.53
N LEU A 209 2.61 24.57 12.35
CA LEU A 209 1.71 24.88 11.22
C LEU A 209 1.16 26.32 11.31
N LYS A 210 0.88 26.82 12.52
CA LYS A 210 0.46 28.21 12.73
C LYS A 210 1.57 29.19 12.39
N GLN A 211 2.80 28.92 12.81
CA GLN A 211 3.97 29.73 12.47
C GLN A 211 4.22 29.77 10.96
N LYS A 212 3.93 28.67 10.26
CA LYS A 212 3.99 28.58 8.79
C LYS A 212 2.76 29.15 8.08
N GLY A 213 1.71 29.54 8.82
CA GLY A 213 0.49 30.14 8.26
C GLY A 213 -0.45 29.16 7.53
N VAL A 214 -0.31 27.85 7.75
CA VAL A 214 -1.03 26.79 7.02
C VAL A 214 -1.85 25.87 7.94
N TYR A 215 -2.06 26.26 9.19
CA TYR A 215 -2.78 25.44 10.16
C TYR A 215 -4.28 25.29 9.84
N ASP A 216 -4.70 24.05 9.60
CA ASP A 216 -6.11 23.65 9.56
C ASP A 216 -6.40 22.64 10.69
N PRO A 217 -7.19 23.00 11.72
CA PRO A 217 -7.51 22.10 12.83
C PRO A 217 -8.30 20.85 12.39
N LYS A 218 -8.91 20.83 11.19
CA LYS A 218 -9.62 19.67 10.66
C LYS A 218 -8.70 18.65 10.00
N LYS A 219 -7.41 18.96 9.85
CA LYS A 219 -6.44 18.13 9.13
C LYS A 219 -5.29 17.60 10.00
N LEU A 220 -5.23 17.99 11.27
CA LEU A 220 -4.20 17.52 12.21
C LEU A 220 -4.80 16.54 13.23
N PHE A 221 -4.29 15.32 13.28
CA PHE A 221 -4.78 14.27 14.17
C PHE A 221 -3.66 13.69 15.03
N GLY A 222 -3.93 13.54 16.32
CA GLY A 222 -3.20 12.61 17.19
C GLY A 222 -3.83 11.22 17.09
N VAL A 223 -3.05 10.21 16.72
CA VAL A 223 -3.56 8.86 16.55
C VAL A 223 -3.67 8.17 17.92
N THR A 224 -4.89 8.08 18.44
CA THR A 224 -5.23 7.39 19.71
C THR A 224 -5.97 6.08 19.50
N THR A 225 -6.10 5.62 18.24
CA THR A 225 -6.87 4.43 17.87
C THR A 225 -6.40 3.16 18.60
N LEU A 226 -5.13 3.07 19.00
CA LEU A 226 -4.63 1.93 19.76
C LEU A 226 -5.32 1.78 21.13
N ASP A 227 -5.67 2.88 21.79
CA ASP A 227 -6.38 2.84 23.07
C ASP A 227 -7.81 2.30 22.89
N VAL A 228 -8.46 2.67 21.78
CA VAL A 228 -9.78 2.13 21.40
C VAL A 228 -9.69 0.64 21.09
N VAL A 229 -8.70 0.21 20.31
CA VAL A 229 -8.47 -1.21 19.99
C VAL A 229 -8.25 -2.04 21.26
N ARG A 230 -7.45 -1.52 22.21
CA ARG A 230 -7.21 -2.15 23.51
C ARG A 230 -8.48 -2.22 24.34
N ALA A 231 -9.22 -1.12 24.49
CA ALA A 231 -10.47 -1.08 25.24
C ALA A 231 -11.48 -2.10 24.69
N ASN A 232 -11.67 -2.14 23.37
CA ASN A 232 -12.55 -3.13 22.72
C ASN A 232 -12.12 -4.56 23.01
N THR A 233 -10.81 -4.84 22.99
CA THR A 233 -10.27 -6.16 23.33
C THR A 233 -10.54 -6.52 24.78
N PHE A 234 -10.27 -5.59 25.71
CA PHE A 234 -10.44 -5.82 27.14
C PHE A 234 -11.91 -5.97 27.56
N VAL A 235 -12.83 -5.27 26.89
CA VAL A 235 -14.27 -5.41 27.14
C VAL A 235 -14.81 -6.76 26.65
N ALA A 236 -14.21 -7.34 25.60
CA ALA A 236 -14.63 -8.62 25.04
C ALA A 236 -14.08 -9.85 25.79
N GLN A 237 -13.13 -9.65 26.71
CA GLN A 237 -12.53 -10.70 27.56
C GLN A 237 -13.35 -10.89 28.84
#